data_AF-A0A1C4VJW1-F1
#
_entry.id   AF-A0A1C4VJW1-F1
#
_cell.length_a   1.000
_cell.length_b   1.000
_cell.length_c   1.000
_cell.angle_alpha   90.00
_cell.angle_beta   90.00
_cell.angle_gamma   90.00
#
_symmetry.space_group_name_H-M   'P 1'
#
loop_
_entity.id
_entity.type
_entity.pdbx_description
1 polymer ?
#
loop_
_entity_poly.entity_id
_entity_poly.type
_entity_poly.pdbx_seq_one_letter_code
_entity_poly.pdbx_strand_id
1 'polypeptide(L)'
;MYEKAPYVDCSYSRILGREVHEIDANEISDVLEPLFSKRYRLAWDDYGRQIVVRLRTDVPDVADPVTRPELTGLVCDLLMLLPDPPCSASFLLREAIKDVRELAREAKPRKPRSGQGPPRGARSRIVGHIVSNIFEALDDLPEFRGRIERPNRPAKPRPPAPKPEPKPEPKPDPAVIEAAARRFLTELTPGRHPVPATWAAYAEATPLNARLGKHAFMALARDLLDKPRKVRGVRFWLVPEPAPEVIAETAERVARLTWEEQRPILWRVVQRRAARRAERTAA
;
A
#
# COMPACT_ATOMS: atom_id res chain seq x y z
N MET A 1 -22.03 -23.46 -21.07
CA MET A 1 -22.97 -23.27 -19.95
C MET A 1 -23.07 -21.77 -19.66
N TYR A 2 -23.76 -21.00 -20.52
CA TYR A 2 -23.90 -19.52 -20.44
C TYR A 2 -25.34 -19.08 -20.07
N GLU A 3 -26.16 -19.99 -19.53
CA GLU A 3 -27.62 -19.79 -19.37
C GLU A 3 -28.04 -19.07 -18.09
N LYS A 4 -27.15 -18.90 -17.12
CA LYS A 4 -27.37 -18.03 -15.96
C LYS A 4 -26.24 -17.03 -16.00
N ALA A 5 -26.52 -15.74 -16.10
CA ALA A 5 -25.50 -14.70 -16.02
C ALA A 5 -25.17 -14.50 -14.52
N PRO A 6 -24.18 -15.19 -13.93
CA PRO A 6 -23.98 -15.25 -12.48
C PRO A 6 -23.41 -13.96 -11.88
N TYR A 7 -23.30 -12.91 -12.69
CA TYR A 7 -22.48 -11.73 -12.41
C TYR A 7 -23.18 -10.44 -12.81
N VAL A 8 -24.49 -10.46 -13.11
CA VAL A 8 -25.26 -9.26 -13.40
C VAL A 8 -26.16 -8.97 -12.22
N ASP A 9 -25.90 -7.87 -11.53
CA ASP A 9 -26.73 -7.37 -10.43
C ASP A 9 -27.59 -6.19 -10.92
N CYS A 10 -28.73 -5.98 -10.28
CA CYS A 10 -29.60 -4.84 -10.55
C CYS A 10 -29.43 -3.82 -9.43
N SER A 11 -29.08 -2.59 -9.78
CA SER A 11 -28.95 -1.51 -8.81
C SER A 11 -29.56 -0.21 -9.33
N TYR A 12 -29.88 0.72 -8.43
CA TYR A 12 -30.35 2.04 -8.84
C TYR A 12 -29.16 2.98 -9.04
N SER A 13 -29.00 3.50 -10.26
CA SER A 13 -27.98 4.51 -10.54
C SER A 13 -28.54 5.91 -10.31
N ARG A 14 -28.01 6.60 -9.30
CA ARG A 14 -28.27 8.04 -9.11
C ARG A 14 -27.76 8.90 -10.26
N ILE A 15 -26.78 8.41 -11.03
CA ILE A 15 -26.19 9.13 -12.15
C ILE A 15 -27.13 9.12 -13.35
N LEU A 16 -27.75 7.96 -13.63
CA LEU A 16 -28.66 7.79 -14.76
C LEU A 16 -30.13 8.02 -14.38
N GLY A 17 -30.44 8.14 -13.08
CA GLY A 17 -31.79 8.37 -12.59
C GLY A 17 -32.74 7.18 -12.79
N ARG A 18 -32.20 5.98 -13.05
CA ARG A 18 -32.95 4.75 -13.35
C ARG A 18 -32.26 3.51 -12.77
N GLU A 19 -33.00 2.41 -12.75
CA GLU A 19 -32.40 1.09 -12.53
C GLU A 19 -31.44 0.75 -13.67
N VAL A 20 -30.32 0.14 -13.28
CA VAL A 20 -29.24 -0.28 -14.14
C VAL A 20 -28.88 -1.72 -13.84
N HIS A 21 -28.41 -2.42 -14.86
CA HIS A 21 -27.80 -3.72 -14.75
C HIS A 21 -26.29 -3.53 -14.72
N GLU A 22 -25.63 -4.06 -13.70
CA GLU A 22 -24.20 -3.89 -13.49
C GLU A 22 -23.53 -5.26 -13.51
N ILE A 23 -22.41 -5.38 -14.22
CA ILE A 23 -21.55 -6.57 -14.11
C ILE A 23 -20.76 -6.46 -12.80
N ASP A 24 -20.55 -7.57 -12.11
CA ASP A 24 -19.74 -7.61 -10.89
C ASP A 24 -18.38 -6.94 -11.11
N ALA A 25 -18.06 -5.99 -10.23
CA ALA A 25 -16.84 -5.20 -10.30
C ALA A 25 -15.57 -6.06 -10.13
N ASN A 26 -15.63 -7.14 -9.36
CA ASN A 26 -14.50 -8.06 -9.18
C ASN A 26 -14.23 -8.82 -10.48
N GLU A 27 -15.26 -9.36 -11.12
CA GLU A 27 -15.14 -10.07 -12.39
C GLU A 27 -14.56 -9.18 -13.50
N ILE A 28 -15.00 -7.91 -13.56
CA ILE A 28 -14.39 -6.95 -14.50
C ILE A 28 -12.94 -6.66 -14.11
N SER A 29 -12.64 -6.52 -12.81
CA SER A 29 -11.29 -6.21 -12.34
C SER A 29 -10.31 -7.34 -12.65
N ASP A 30 -10.70 -8.60 -12.48
CA ASP A 30 -9.88 -9.77 -12.80
C ASP A 30 -9.50 -9.81 -14.29
N VAL A 31 -10.39 -9.36 -15.18
CA VAL A 31 -10.11 -9.26 -16.62
C VAL A 31 -9.20 -8.07 -16.93
N LEU A 32 -9.36 -6.94 -16.23
CA LEU A 32 -8.59 -5.72 -16.47
C LEU A 32 -7.21 -5.73 -15.81
N GLU A 33 -7.05 -6.38 -14.66
CA GLU A 33 -5.82 -6.41 -13.87
C GLU A 33 -4.59 -6.81 -14.71
N PRO A 34 -4.62 -7.89 -15.54
CA PRO A 34 -3.48 -8.26 -16.38
C PRO A 34 -3.02 -7.19 -17.37
N LEU A 35 -3.91 -6.26 -17.75
CA LEU A 35 -3.56 -5.13 -18.63
C LEU A 35 -2.83 -4.04 -17.84
N PHE A 36 -3.26 -3.78 -16.61
CA PHE A 36 -2.62 -2.80 -15.73
C PHE A 36 -1.29 -3.33 -15.16
N SER A 37 -1.23 -4.58 -14.71
CA SER A 37 -0.03 -5.23 -14.17
C SER A 37 1.11 -5.42 -15.18
N LYS A 38 0.88 -5.16 -16.47
CA LYS A 38 1.94 -5.12 -17.49
C LYS A 38 2.67 -3.78 -17.56
N ARG A 39 1.96 -2.68 -17.31
CA ARG A 39 2.44 -1.33 -17.65
C ARG A 39 2.37 -0.34 -16.48
N TYR A 40 1.73 -0.71 -15.39
CA TYR A 40 1.56 0.10 -14.20
C TYR A 40 2.12 -0.61 -12.98
N ARG A 41 2.67 0.15 -12.05
CA ARG A 41 3.21 -0.33 -10.77
C ARG A 41 2.88 0.69 -9.69
N LEU A 42 3.04 0.28 -8.44
CA LEU A 42 3.07 1.23 -7.34
C LEU A 42 4.50 1.70 -7.09
N ALA A 43 4.62 2.99 -6.79
CA ALA A 43 5.85 3.61 -6.34
C ALA A 43 5.52 4.60 -5.22
N TRP A 44 6.55 5.22 -4.66
CA TRP A 44 6.38 6.20 -3.59
C TRP A 44 6.76 7.58 -4.12
N ASP A 45 5.90 8.56 -3.86
CA ASP A 45 6.22 9.96 -4.14
C ASP A 45 7.20 10.53 -3.11
N ASP A 46 7.66 11.77 -3.34
CA ASP A 46 8.59 12.47 -2.45
C ASP A 46 8.01 12.77 -1.06
N TYR A 47 6.69 12.58 -0.88
CA TYR A 47 5.98 12.76 0.38
C TYR A 47 5.69 11.42 1.08
N GLY A 48 6.25 10.31 0.59
CA GLY A 48 6.04 8.99 1.16
C GLY A 48 4.60 8.51 0.99
N ARG A 49 3.91 8.95 -0.07
CA ARG A 49 2.60 8.43 -0.46
C ARG A 49 2.78 7.43 -1.57
N GLN A 50 2.06 6.32 -1.46
CA GLN A 50 1.99 5.37 -2.55
C GLN A 50 1.21 5.99 -3.72
N ILE A 51 1.83 5.97 -4.88
CA ILE A 51 1.26 6.48 -6.13
C ILE A 51 1.34 5.41 -7.19
N VAL A 52 0.39 5.43 -8.11
CA VAL A 52 0.46 4.61 -9.31
C VAL A 52 1.43 5.28 -10.28
N VAL A 53 2.33 4.49 -10.86
CA VAL A 53 3.24 4.94 -11.91
C VAL A 53 3.06 4.09 -13.15
N ARG A 54 3.25 4.69 -14.33
CA ARG A 54 3.20 4.03 -15.63
C ARG A 54 4.62 3.84 -16.15
N LEU A 55 5.02 2.61 -16.40
CA LEU A 55 6.31 2.25 -16.97
C LEU A 55 6.41 2.80 -18.41
N ARG A 56 7.52 3.47 -18.71
CA ARG A 56 7.83 3.94 -20.06
C ARG A 56 8.25 2.77 -20.94
N THR A 57 7.77 2.75 -22.19
CA THR A 57 8.06 1.68 -23.15
C THR A 57 9.43 1.85 -23.81
N ASP A 58 9.93 3.08 -23.84
CA ASP A 58 11.23 3.44 -24.41
C ASP A 58 12.37 3.36 -23.38
N VAL A 59 12.08 3.55 -22.09
CA VAL A 59 13.06 3.40 -20.99
C VAL A 59 12.43 2.61 -19.82
N PRO A 60 12.70 1.30 -19.70
CA PRO A 60 12.02 0.41 -18.74
C PRO A 60 12.21 0.78 -17.25
N ASP A 61 13.32 1.43 -16.91
CA ASP A 61 13.64 1.88 -15.55
C ASP A 61 13.11 3.29 -15.23
N VAL A 62 12.32 3.89 -16.13
CA VAL A 62 11.69 5.19 -15.92
C VAL A 62 10.17 5.03 -15.92
N ALA A 63 9.50 5.71 -14.99
CA ALA A 63 8.05 5.72 -14.94
C ALA A 63 7.48 7.12 -14.71
N ASP A 64 6.30 7.36 -15.29
CA ASP A 64 5.54 8.58 -15.12
C ASP A 64 4.54 8.41 -13.97
N PRO A 65 4.37 9.39 -13.07
CA PRO A 65 3.30 9.33 -12.08
C PRO A 65 1.94 9.43 -12.75
N VAL A 66 0.99 8.61 -12.29
CA VAL A 66 -0.39 8.58 -12.75
C VAL A 66 -1.29 8.98 -11.59
N THR A 67 -2.03 10.05 -11.79
CA THR A 67 -2.99 10.52 -10.79
C THR A 67 -4.22 9.61 -10.74
N ARG A 68 -4.91 9.55 -9.59
CA ARG A 68 -6.15 8.76 -9.46
C ARG A 68 -7.21 9.14 -10.52
N PRO A 69 -7.46 10.43 -10.86
CA PRO A 69 -8.36 10.79 -11.95
C PRO A 69 -7.90 10.29 -13.33
N GLU A 70 -6.60 10.26 -13.61
CA GLU A 70 -6.10 9.70 -14.87
C GLU A 70 -6.32 8.18 -14.92
N LEU A 71 -6.05 7.47 -13.82
CA LEU A 71 -6.34 6.05 -13.71
C LEU A 71 -7.84 5.75 -13.88
N THR A 72 -8.70 6.53 -13.24
CA THR A 72 -10.16 6.43 -13.42
C THR A 72 -10.57 6.68 -14.87
N GLY A 73 -9.96 7.66 -15.54
CA GLY A 73 -10.20 7.92 -16.95
C GLY A 73 -9.85 6.73 -17.85
N LEU A 74 -8.70 6.08 -17.59
CA LEU A 74 -8.28 4.88 -18.32
C LEU A 74 -9.25 3.71 -18.13
N VAL A 75 -9.70 3.47 -16.89
CA VAL A 75 -10.71 2.44 -16.61
C VAL A 75 -12.02 2.74 -17.34
N CYS A 76 -12.52 3.99 -17.28
CA CYS A 76 -13.71 4.41 -18.02
C CYS A 76 -13.55 4.16 -19.54
N ASP A 77 -12.38 4.47 -20.10
CA ASP A 77 -12.11 4.27 -21.53
C ASP A 77 -12.14 2.77 -21.91
N LEU A 78 -11.59 1.89 -21.08
CA LEU A 78 -11.66 0.44 -21.29
C LEU A 78 -13.10 -0.10 -21.17
N LEU A 79 -13.86 0.38 -20.18
CA LEU A 79 -15.26 -0.02 -20.00
C LEU A 79 -16.14 0.39 -21.19
N MET A 80 -15.90 1.57 -21.77
CA MET A 80 -16.58 2.02 -22.98
C MET A 80 -16.26 1.15 -24.21
N LEU A 81 -15.12 0.46 -24.21
CA LEU A 81 -14.63 -0.40 -25.29
C LEU A 81 -14.93 -1.90 -25.10
N LEU A 82 -15.65 -2.28 -24.04
CA LEU A 82 -16.09 -3.67 -23.86
C LEU A 82 -16.75 -4.16 -25.15
N PRO A 83 -16.52 -5.40 -25.62
CA PRO A 83 -17.12 -5.88 -26.86
C PRO A 83 -18.63 -6.01 -26.74
N ASP A 84 -19.34 -5.89 -27.86
CA ASP A 84 -20.76 -6.23 -27.87
C ASP A 84 -20.91 -7.74 -27.63
N PRO A 85 -21.79 -8.15 -26.72
CA PRO A 85 -22.07 -9.56 -26.51
C PRO A 85 -22.71 -10.19 -27.76
N PRO A 86 -22.47 -11.50 -28.03
CA PRO A 86 -23.04 -12.17 -29.20
C PRO A 86 -24.57 -12.16 -29.16
N CYS A 87 -25.22 -12.31 -30.32
CA CYS A 87 -26.68 -12.32 -30.40
C CYS A 87 -27.34 -13.43 -29.53
N SER A 88 -26.60 -14.51 -29.25
CA SER A 88 -27.00 -15.60 -28.36
C SER A 88 -26.91 -15.29 -26.86
N ALA A 89 -26.30 -14.16 -26.47
CA ALA A 89 -26.19 -13.76 -25.08
C ALA A 89 -27.56 -13.42 -24.45
N SER A 90 -27.65 -13.56 -23.12
CA SER A 90 -28.86 -13.22 -22.38
C SER A 90 -29.17 -11.72 -22.48
N PHE A 91 -30.46 -11.37 -22.42
CA PHE A 91 -30.91 -9.98 -22.42
C PHE A 91 -30.24 -9.15 -21.31
N LEU A 92 -30.17 -9.70 -20.08
CA LEU A 92 -29.56 -9.04 -18.93
C LEU A 92 -28.10 -8.69 -19.17
N LEU A 93 -27.32 -9.58 -19.80
CA LEU A 93 -25.92 -9.27 -20.11
C LEU A 93 -25.80 -8.16 -21.17
N ARG A 94 -26.70 -8.14 -22.16
CA ARG A 94 -26.72 -7.06 -23.17
C ARG A 94 -27.03 -5.71 -22.56
N GLU A 95 -28.02 -5.64 -21.67
CA GLU A 95 -28.36 -4.42 -20.95
C GLU A 95 -27.25 -4.00 -19.99
N ALA A 96 -26.64 -4.95 -19.26
CA ALA A 96 -25.54 -4.66 -18.36
C ALA A 96 -24.33 -4.03 -19.07
N ILE A 97 -23.98 -4.54 -20.26
CA ILE A 97 -22.89 -3.94 -21.06
C ILE A 97 -23.26 -2.52 -21.50
N LYS A 98 -24.51 -2.25 -21.91
CA LYS A 98 -24.95 -0.90 -22.26
C LYS A 98 -24.89 0.05 -21.06
N ASP A 99 -25.41 -0.38 -19.93
CA ASP A 99 -25.49 0.39 -18.69
C ASP A 99 -24.09 0.71 -18.15
N VAL A 100 -23.19 -0.28 -18.10
CA VAL A 100 -21.79 -0.09 -17.70
C VAL A 100 -21.09 0.94 -18.60
N ARG A 101 -21.30 0.89 -19.92
CA ARG A 101 -20.72 1.87 -20.86
C ARG A 101 -21.29 3.27 -20.62
N GLU A 102 -22.58 3.39 -20.34
CA GLU A 102 -23.23 4.67 -20.05
C GLU A 102 -22.74 5.26 -18.72
N LEU A 103 -22.65 4.45 -17.67
CA LEU A 103 -22.07 4.83 -16.38
C LEU A 103 -20.61 5.26 -16.51
N ALA A 104 -19.81 4.55 -17.31
CA ALA A 104 -18.41 4.91 -17.58
C ALA A 104 -18.29 6.27 -18.29
N ARG A 105 -19.19 6.57 -19.24
CA ARG A 105 -19.23 7.85 -19.96
C ARG A 105 -19.50 9.03 -19.03
N GLU A 106 -20.41 8.86 -18.08
CA GLU A 106 -20.76 9.90 -17.09
C GLU A 106 -19.74 10.02 -15.95
N ALA A 107 -19.07 8.92 -15.59
CA ALA A 107 -18.03 8.90 -14.57
C ALA A 107 -16.69 9.45 -15.05
N LYS A 108 -16.48 9.58 -16.36
CA LYS A 108 -15.22 10.00 -16.96
C LYS A 108 -14.78 11.38 -16.42
N PRO A 109 -13.57 11.51 -15.83
CA PRO A 109 -13.07 12.78 -15.33
C PRO A 109 -12.89 13.82 -16.45
N ARG A 110 -13.37 15.03 -16.21
CA ARG A 110 -13.33 16.20 -17.10
C ARG A 110 -12.56 17.35 -16.41
N LYS A 111 -11.99 18.26 -17.20
CA LYS A 111 -11.26 19.42 -16.66
C LYS A 111 -12.17 20.31 -15.80
N PRO A 112 -11.64 20.97 -14.75
CA PRO A 112 -12.39 21.95 -13.96
C PRO A 112 -12.84 23.13 -14.82
N ARG A 113 -14.02 23.71 -14.54
CA ARG A 113 -14.62 24.78 -15.36
C ARG A 113 -13.80 26.09 -15.31
N SER A 114 -13.09 26.33 -14.21
CA SER A 114 -12.30 27.53 -13.92
C SER A 114 -10.78 27.32 -14.07
N GLY A 115 -10.32 26.17 -14.56
CA GLY A 115 -8.88 25.84 -14.68
C GLY A 115 -8.15 25.58 -13.35
N GLN A 116 -8.59 26.19 -12.25
CA GLN A 116 -8.18 25.88 -10.89
C GLN A 116 -9.34 25.20 -10.15
N GLY A 117 -9.18 23.93 -9.81
CA GLY A 117 -10.17 23.14 -9.08
C GLY A 117 -10.05 21.63 -9.33
N PRO A 118 -10.74 20.79 -8.54
CA PRO A 118 -10.73 19.35 -8.75
C PRO A 118 -11.42 18.98 -10.08
N PRO A 119 -11.04 17.86 -10.73
CA PRO A 119 -11.67 17.38 -11.94
C PRO A 119 -13.18 17.13 -11.73
N ARG A 120 -13.97 17.37 -12.78
CA ARG A 120 -15.43 17.18 -12.79
C ARG A 120 -15.77 15.77 -13.27
N GLY A 121 -16.63 15.06 -12.57
CA GLY A 121 -17.11 13.73 -12.98
C GLY A 121 -18.07 13.20 -11.91
N ALA A 122 -19.07 12.43 -12.32
CA ALA A 122 -19.97 11.82 -11.36
C ALA A 122 -19.29 10.62 -10.69
N ARG A 123 -19.48 10.44 -9.38
CA ARG A 123 -18.93 9.28 -8.67
C ARG A 123 -19.79 8.05 -8.98
N SER A 124 -19.38 7.27 -9.98
CA SER A 124 -19.98 5.97 -10.25
C SER A 124 -19.45 4.91 -9.28
N ARG A 125 -20.36 4.18 -8.64
CA ARG A 125 -20.01 3.17 -7.63
C ARG A 125 -19.22 2.03 -8.25
N ILE A 126 -19.71 1.45 -9.34
CA ILE A 126 -19.04 0.37 -10.07
C ILE A 126 -17.64 0.77 -10.55
N VAL A 127 -17.49 1.96 -11.16
CA VAL A 127 -16.18 2.46 -11.60
C VAL A 127 -15.25 2.66 -10.40
N GLY A 128 -15.77 3.20 -9.29
CA GLY A 128 -15.00 3.39 -8.07
C GLY A 128 -14.49 2.08 -7.48
N HIS A 129 -15.32 1.03 -7.49
CA HIS A 129 -14.92 -0.31 -7.01
C HIS A 129 -13.85 -0.92 -7.92
N ILE A 130 -14.03 -0.91 -9.25
CA ILE A 130 -13.05 -1.45 -10.19
C ILE A 130 -11.69 -0.76 -10.04
N VAL A 131 -11.66 0.57 -9.90
CA VAL A 131 -10.41 1.32 -9.69
C VAL A 131 -9.72 0.94 -8.38
N SER A 132 -10.47 0.66 -7.31
CA SER A 132 -9.89 0.22 -6.04
C SER A 132 -9.32 -1.21 -6.14
N ASN A 133 -10.06 -2.13 -6.75
CA ASN A 133 -9.59 -3.51 -6.98
C ASN A 133 -8.30 -3.53 -7.82
N ILE A 134 -8.22 -2.72 -8.88
CA ILE A 134 -6.99 -2.58 -9.67
C ILE A 134 -5.85 -2.02 -8.81
N PHE A 135 -6.12 -1.09 -7.90
CA PHE A 135 -5.09 -0.56 -7.01
C PHE A 135 -4.55 -1.62 -6.05
N GLU A 136 -5.45 -2.41 -5.45
CA GLU A 136 -5.10 -3.54 -4.58
C GLU A 136 -4.26 -4.58 -5.33
N ALA A 137 -4.67 -4.95 -6.54
CA ALA A 137 -3.91 -5.88 -7.37
C ALA A 137 -2.51 -5.34 -7.76
N LEU A 138 -2.36 -4.03 -7.95
CA LEU A 138 -1.05 -3.44 -8.20
C LEU A 138 -0.17 -3.38 -6.94
N ASP A 139 -0.76 -3.44 -5.74
CA ASP A 139 -0.05 -3.51 -4.45
C ASP A 139 0.53 -4.91 -4.19
N ASP A 140 -0.14 -5.94 -4.73
CA ASP A 140 0.37 -7.30 -4.73
C ASP A 140 1.61 -7.50 -5.64
N LEU A 141 1.87 -6.55 -6.55
CA LEU A 141 3.05 -6.58 -7.41
C LEU A 141 4.27 -5.94 -6.74
N PRO A 142 5.49 -6.38 -7.10
CA PRO A 142 6.70 -5.73 -6.62
C PRO A 142 6.72 -4.24 -6.96
N GLU A 143 7.02 -3.41 -5.95
CA GLU A 143 7.17 -1.97 -6.10
C GLU A 143 8.14 -1.61 -7.22
N PHE A 144 7.80 -0.59 -8.00
CA PHE A 144 8.70 -0.02 -8.99
C PHE A 144 9.79 0.80 -8.29
N ARG A 145 11.05 0.45 -8.55
CA ARG A 145 12.24 1.11 -7.97
C ARG A 145 13.02 1.96 -8.95
N GLY A 146 12.52 2.11 -10.17
CA GLY A 146 13.14 2.94 -11.20
C GLY A 146 12.92 4.44 -10.94
N ARG A 147 13.49 5.27 -11.82
CA ARG A 147 13.39 6.72 -11.74
C ARG A 147 11.97 7.16 -12.06
N ILE A 148 11.35 7.92 -11.16
CA ILE A 148 10.07 8.56 -11.43
C ILE A 148 10.35 9.92 -12.09
N GLU A 149 9.88 10.10 -13.33
CA GLU A 149 9.97 11.41 -13.99
C GLU A 149 8.97 12.37 -13.33
N ARG A 150 9.50 13.39 -12.67
CA ARG A 150 8.66 14.41 -12.06
C ARG A 150 8.00 15.22 -13.18
N PRO A 151 6.67 15.37 -13.19
CA PRO A 151 6.03 16.31 -14.11
C PRO A 151 6.62 17.69 -13.82
N ASN A 152 7.10 18.37 -14.86
CA ASN A 152 7.72 19.70 -14.78
C ASN A 152 6.83 20.63 -13.95
N ARG A 153 7.19 20.82 -12.67
CA ARG A 153 6.44 21.67 -11.74
C ARG A 153 7.08 23.06 -11.82
N PRO A 154 6.34 24.12 -12.18
CA PRO A 154 6.91 25.47 -12.20
C PRO A 154 7.38 25.86 -10.80
N ALA A 155 8.54 26.54 -10.72
CA ALA A 155 9.19 26.92 -9.47
C ALA A 155 8.30 27.84 -8.61
N LYS A 156 8.31 27.64 -7.27
CA LYS A 156 7.63 28.54 -6.31
C LYS A 156 8.50 29.76 -5.99
N PRO A 157 7.93 30.98 -5.82
CA PRO A 157 8.67 32.17 -5.37
C PRO A 157 9.05 32.12 -3.88
N ARG A 158 10.13 32.82 -3.50
CA ARG A 158 10.82 32.78 -2.19
C ARG A 158 10.25 33.80 -1.17
N PRO A 159 10.16 33.50 0.15
CA PRO A 159 9.72 34.45 1.19
C PRO A 159 10.87 35.22 1.91
N PRO A 160 10.62 36.34 2.64
CA PRO A 160 11.66 37.19 3.29
C PRO A 160 12.04 36.81 4.75
N ALA A 161 13.07 37.46 5.35
CA ALA A 161 13.90 36.98 6.50
C ALA A 161 13.60 37.52 7.95
N PRO A 162 14.10 36.90 9.07
CA PRO A 162 13.75 37.22 10.49
C PRO A 162 14.88 37.74 11.46
N LYS A 163 14.53 38.15 12.72
CA LYS A 163 15.30 38.87 13.80
C LYS A 163 15.80 37.99 15.03
N PRO A 164 16.65 38.48 16.00
CA PRO A 164 17.51 37.65 16.91
C PRO A 164 17.05 37.37 18.38
N GLU A 165 17.70 36.40 19.10
CA GLU A 165 17.34 35.77 20.42
C GLU A 165 18.49 35.67 21.51
N PRO A 166 18.21 35.33 22.83
CA PRO A 166 19.15 35.38 23.99
C PRO A 166 19.77 34.03 24.55
N LYS A 167 20.60 34.08 25.64
CA LYS A 167 21.64 33.10 26.15
C LYS A 167 21.19 31.90 27.08
N PRO A 168 21.99 30.78 27.22
CA PRO A 168 21.60 29.52 27.92
C PRO A 168 22.33 29.13 29.25
N GLU A 169 21.76 28.16 30.00
CA GLU A 169 22.07 27.60 31.36
C GLU A 169 23.09 26.39 31.44
N PRO A 170 23.55 25.93 32.64
CA PRO A 170 24.65 24.95 32.82
C PRO A 170 24.26 23.45 32.75
N LYS A 171 25.23 22.56 32.40
CA LYS A 171 25.02 21.14 32.03
C LYS A 171 25.36 20.10 33.15
N PRO A 172 24.60 18.98 33.24
CA PRO A 172 24.80 17.87 34.19
C PRO A 172 25.97 16.91 33.87
N ASP A 173 26.30 16.04 34.84
CA ASP A 173 27.50 15.18 34.91
C ASP A 173 27.49 13.99 33.91
N PRO A 174 28.61 13.65 33.21
CA PRO A 174 28.59 12.79 32.02
C PRO A 174 28.26 11.31 32.26
N ALA A 175 28.65 10.73 33.39
CA ALA A 175 28.46 9.30 33.67
C ALA A 175 26.97 8.93 33.80
N VAL A 176 26.17 9.85 34.33
CA VAL A 176 24.72 9.67 34.48
C VAL A 176 24.02 9.72 33.11
N ILE A 177 24.53 10.55 32.21
CA ILE A 177 24.01 10.71 30.84
C ILE A 177 24.22 9.43 30.01
N GLU A 178 25.39 8.78 30.14
CA GLU A 178 25.68 7.56 29.39
C GLU A 178 24.90 6.33 29.90
N ALA A 179 24.71 6.22 31.22
CA ALA A 179 23.91 5.15 31.81
C ALA A 179 22.45 5.18 31.34
N ALA A 180 21.86 6.38 31.22
CA ALA A 180 20.51 6.56 30.70
C ALA A 180 20.39 6.14 29.22
N ALA A 181 21.42 6.44 28.40
CA ALA A 181 21.47 6.03 26.99
C ALA A 181 21.53 4.51 26.81
N ARG A 182 22.34 3.84 27.63
CA ARG A 182 22.50 2.38 27.57
C ARG A 182 21.18 1.67 27.87
N ARG A 183 20.47 2.10 28.92
CA ARG A 183 19.20 1.50 29.34
C ARG A 183 18.13 1.59 28.25
N PHE A 184 18.04 2.74 27.58
CA PHE A 184 17.12 2.95 26.46
C PHE A 184 17.33 1.94 25.30
N LEU A 185 18.58 1.63 24.95
CA LEU A 185 18.89 0.74 23.82
C LEU A 185 18.58 -0.73 24.12
N THR A 186 18.74 -1.18 25.36
CA THR A 186 18.50 -2.57 25.77
C THR A 186 17.03 -2.91 25.92
N GLU A 187 16.16 -1.92 26.09
CA GLU A 187 14.70 -2.12 26.24
C GLU A 187 13.96 -2.12 24.88
N LEU A 188 14.68 -2.05 23.76
CA LEU A 188 14.10 -2.14 22.41
C LEU A 188 13.56 -3.55 22.11
N THR A 189 12.32 -3.62 21.60
CA THR A 189 11.64 -4.89 21.28
C THR A 189 12.28 -5.64 20.10
N PRO A 190 12.13 -6.97 19.98
CA PRO A 190 12.62 -7.71 18.82
C PRO A 190 12.03 -7.19 17.50
N GLY A 191 12.83 -7.20 16.44
CA GLY A 191 12.47 -6.65 15.15
C GLY A 191 13.44 -5.58 14.65
N ARG A 192 12.97 -4.79 13.67
CA ARG A 192 13.82 -3.83 12.95
C ARG A 192 13.61 -2.43 13.48
N HIS A 193 14.64 -1.88 14.11
CA HIS A 193 14.64 -0.52 14.64
C HIS A 193 15.46 0.40 13.75
N PRO A 194 14.83 1.31 12.96
CA PRO A 194 15.58 2.20 12.10
C PRO A 194 16.47 3.13 12.93
N VAL A 195 17.78 3.09 12.70
CA VAL A 195 18.81 3.89 13.40
C VAL A 195 18.47 5.38 13.51
N PRO A 196 17.96 6.05 12.45
CA PRO A 196 17.56 7.46 12.55
C PRO A 196 16.38 7.67 13.49
N ALA A 197 15.43 6.73 13.50
CA ALA A 197 14.25 6.76 14.35
C ALA A 197 14.59 6.41 15.81
N THR A 198 15.50 5.45 16.05
CA THR A 198 15.99 5.10 17.38
C THR A 198 16.70 6.28 18.05
N TRP A 199 17.47 7.06 17.30
CA TRP A 199 18.07 8.30 17.81
C TRP A 199 17.07 9.43 18.00
N ALA A 200 16.12 9.60 17.07
CA ALA A 200 15.08 10.60 17.22
C ALA A 200 14.23 10.33 18.47
N ALA A 201 13.84 9.07 18.71
CA ALA A 201 13.12 8.64 19.90
C ALA A 201 13.94 8.85 21.18
N TYR A 202 15.24 8.54 21.18
CA TYR A 202 16.12 8.81 22.33
C TYR A 202 16.26 10.31 22.62
N ALA A 203 16.41 11.13 21.57
CA ALA A 203 16.58 12.58 21.68
C ALA A 203 15.29 13.31 22.06
N GLU A 204 14.12 12.74 21.75
CA GLU A 204 12.81 13.20 22.19
C GLU A 204 12.54 12.81 23.65
N ALA A 205 12.95 11.60 24.05
CA ALA A 205 12.78 11.10 25.41
C ALA A 205 13.76 11.71 26.43
N THR A 206 14.82 12.39 25.98
CA THR A 206 15.90 12.86 26.86
C THR A 206 16.19 14.37 26.69
N PRO A 207 16.16 15.19 27.76
CA PRO A 207 16.39 16.64 27.67
C PRO A 207 17.74 17.01 27.04
N LEU A 208 17.77 18.13 26.30
CA LEU A 208 18.92 18.56 25.49
C LEU A 208 20.23 18.72 26.28
N ASN A 209 20.14 19.18 27.52
CA ASN A 209 21.27 19.37 28.44
C ASN A 209 21.74 18.05 29.08
N ALA A 210 20.90 17.03 29.13
CA ALA A 210 21.16 15.74 29.79
C ALA A 210 21.25 14.55 28.81
N ARG A 211 21.36 14.79 27.50
CA ARG A 211 21.44 13.75 26.47
C ARG A 211 22.87 13.48 26.03
N LEU A 212 23.17 12.21 25.76
CA LEU A 212 24.44 11.84 25.15
C LEU A 212 24.48 12.34 23.70
N GLY A 213 25.62 12.83 23.23
CA GLY A 213 25.76 13.32 21.86
C GLY A 213 25.52 12.22 20.82
N LYS A 214 24.95 12.58 19.66
CA LYS A 214 24.54 11.64 18.59
C LYS A 214 25.64 10.64 18.20
N HIS A 215 26.87 11.09 18.10
CA HIS A 215 27.99 10.22 17.72
C HIS A 215 28.34 9.20 18.81
N ALA A 216 28.35 9.62 20.08
CA ALA A 216 28.61 8.74 21.23
C ALA A 216 27.48 7.72 21.42
N PHE A 217 26.22 8.14 21.28
CA PHE A 217 25.06 7.23 21.32
C PHE A 217 25.11 6.16 20.22
N MET A 218 25.47 6.56 19.00
CA MET A 218 25.58 5.63 17.87
C MET A 218 26.76 4.65 17.99
N ALA A 219 27.82 5.02 18.72
CA ALA A 219 28.92 4.12 19.04
C ALA A 219 28.45 3.06 20.07
N LEU A 220 27.85 3.52 21.16
CA LEU A 220 27.29 2.66 22.21
C LEU A 220 26.25 1.66 21.66
N ALA A 221 25.41 2.08 20.71
CA ALA A 221 24.44 1.21 20.06
C ALA A 221 25.07 0.11 19.17
N ARG A 222 26.23 0.37 18.53
CA ARG A 222 26.94 -0.67 17.76
C ARG A 222 27.49 -1.75 18.66
N ASP A 223 28.04 -1.34 19.80
CA ASP A 223 28.68 -2.28 20.72
C ASP A 223 27.66 -3.21 21.37
N LEU A 224 26.40 -2.75 21.56
CA LEU A 224 25.34 -3.52 22.21
C LEU A 224 24.46 -4.33 21.26
N LEU A 225 24.11 -3.79 20.09
CA LEU A 225 23.13 -4.40 19.17
C LEU A 225 23.79 -4.93 17.89
N ASP A 226 25.13 -4.94 17.87
CA ASP A 226 25.98 -5.19 16.70
C ASP A 226 25.72 -4.19 15.56
N LYS A 227 26.57 -4.15 14.52
CA LYS A 227 26.51 -3.14 13.47
C LYS A 227 25.15 -3.08 12.78
N PRO A 228 24.62 -1.87 12.51
CA PRO A 228 23.27 -1.73 11.99
C PRO A 228 23.25 -2.14 10.51
N ARG A 229 22.29 -2.99 10.15
CA ARG A 229 22.17 -3.49 8.79
C ARG A 229 21.34 -2.51 7.95
N LYS A 230 21.74 -2.34 6.70
CA LYS A 230 21.13 -1.37 5.79
C LYS A 230 20.08 -2.08 4.92
N VAL A 231 18.83 -1.67 5.02
CA VAL A 231 17.71 -2.22 4.25
C VAL A 231 16.98 -1.06 3.57
N ARG A 232 16.78 -1.12 2.25
CA ARG A 232 16.10 -0.05 1.48
C ARG A 232 16.60 1.37 1.84
N GLY A 233 17.93 1.55 1.90
CA GLY A 233 18.57 2.85 2.14
C GLY A 233 18.65 3.30 3.60
N VAL A 234 17.87 2.69 4.50
CA VAL A 234 17.82 3.04 5.92
C VAL A 234 18.64 2.01 6.72
N ARG A 235 19.43 2.47 7.69
CA ARG A 235 20.16 1.57 8.60
C ARG A 235 19.22 1.19 9.75
N PHE A 236 19.18 -0.09 10.11
CA PHE A 236 18.38 -0.62 11.20
C PHE A 236 19.27 -1.37 12.18
N TRP A 237 19.05 -1.18 13.48
CA TRP A 237 19.43 -2.18 14.47
C TRP A 237 18.45 -3.34 14.33
N LEU A 238 18.98 -4.54 14.13
CA LEU A 238 18.20 -5.76 14.02
C LEU A 238 18.30 -6.46 15.36
N VAL A 239 17.21 -6.41 16.12
CA VAL A 239 17.08 -7.17 17.35
C VAL A 239 16.46 -8.52 16.94
N PRO A 240 17.22 -9.64 16.93
CA PRO A 240 16.81 -10.86 16.23
C PRO A 240 15.59 -11.59 16.84
N GLU A 241 14.76 -12.19 15.97
CA GLU A 241 13.74 -13.22 16.30
C GLU A 241 14.31 -14.63 15.95
N PRO A 242 13.96 -15.73 16.67
CA PRO A 242 14.58 -17.05 16.49
C PRO A 242 14.19 -17.77 15.17
N ALA A 243 15.13 -18.52 14.57
CA ALA A 243 15.19 -18.80 13.12
C ALA A 243 14.37 -20.02 12.57
N PRO A 244 14.08 -20.05 11.24
CA PRO A 244 13.08 -20.89 10.55
C PRO A 244 13.49 -22.32 10.15
N GLU A 245 14.74 -22.74 10.37
CA GLU A 245 15.22 -24.10 10.09
C GLU A 245 14.40 -25.15 10.88
N VAL A 246 13.92 -24.74 12.05
CA VAL A 246 13.01 -25.49 12.92
C VAL A 246 11.66 -25.78 12.23
N ILE A 247 11.18 -24.91 11.33
CA ILE A 247 9.86 -25.03 10.70
C ILE A 247 9.87 -26.05 9.55
N ALA A 248 10.93 -26.06 8.74
CA ALA A 248 11.07 -26.99 7.62
C ALA A 248 11.33 -28.43 8.09
N GLU A 249 12.21 -28.61 9.10
CA GLU A 249 12.48 -29.91 9.72
C GLU A 249 11.22 -30.52 10.36
N THR A 250 10.35 -29.65 10.92
CA THR A 250 9.08 -30.08 11.53
C THR A 250 8.06 -30.54 10.48
N ALA A 251 7.97 -29.85 9.33
CA ALA A 251 7.05 -30.22 8.25
C ALA A 251 7.39 -31.58 7.63
N GLU A 252 8.68 -31.86 7.44
CA GLU A 252 9.16 -33.12 6.86
C GLU A 252 9.00 -34.31 7.83
N ARG A 253 9.15 -34.07 9.15
CA ARG A 253 8.86 -35.07 10.19
C ARG A 253 7.37 -35.43 10.25
N VAL A 254 6.47 -34.45 10.10
CA VAL A 254 5.01 -34.67 10.14
C VAL A 254 4.51 -35.47 8.95
N ALA A 255 5.10 -35.29 7.77
CA ALA A 255 4.73 -36.05 6.56
C ALA A 255 5.01 -37.56 6.65
N ARG A 256 5.90 -37.99 7.56
CA ARG A 256 6.23 -39.42 7.78
C ARG A 256 5.40 -40.10 8.86
N LEU A 257 4.58 -39.35 9.59
CA LEU A 257 3.72 -39.90 10.65
C LEU A 257 2.51 -40.60 10.04
N THR A 258 1.99 -41.63 10.71
CA THR A 258 0.78 -42.33 10.27
C THR A 258 -0.45 -41.44 10.43
N TRP A 259 -1.52 -41.70 9.68
CA TRP A 259 -2.74 -40.87 9.68
C TRP A 259 -3.33 -40.65 11.08
N GLU A 260 -3.21 -41.64 11.97
CA GLU A 260 -3.69 -41.58 13.36
C GLU A 260 -2.89 -40.59 14.21
N GLU A 261 -1.61 -40.39 13.89
CA GLU A 261 -0.70 -39.43 14.52
C GLU A 261 -0.80 -38.03 13.88
N GLN A 262 -1.12 -37.96 12.58
CA GLN A 262 -1.36 -36.70 11.85
C GLN A 262 -2.67 -36.03 12.28
N ARG A 263 -3.71 -36.83 12.60
CA ARG A 263 -5.06 -36.36 12.91
C ARG A 263 -5.13 -35.32 14.04
N PRO A 264 -4.51 -35.49 15.23
CA PRO A 264 -4.55 -34.47 16.29
C PRO A 264 -3.82 -33.17 15.95
N ILE A 265 -2.80 -33.21 15.08
CA ILE A 265 -2.05 -32.03 14.62
C ILE A 265 -2.90 -31.21 13.64
N LEU A 266 -3.50 -31.87 12.65
CA LEU A 266 -4.43 -31.23 11.71
C LEU A 266 -5.68 -30.71 12.43
N TRP A 267 -6.18 -31.42 13.44
CA TRP A 267 -7.32 -30.98 14.24
C TRP A 267 -7.04 -29.68 15.01
N ARG A 268 -5.82 -29.49 15.57
CA ARG A 268 -5.41 -28.22 16.21
C ARG A 268 -5.33 -27.05 15.21
N VAL A 269 -4.91 -27.30 13.97
CA VAL A 269 -4.85 -26.29 12.90
C VAL A 269 -6.25 -25.89 12.43
N VAL A 270 -7.14 -26.86 12.26
CA VAL A 270 -8.54 -26.62 11.89
C VAL A 270 -9.30 -25.91 13.02
N GLN A 271 -9.10 -26.30 14.28
CA GLN A 271 -9.69 -25.62 15.44
C GLN A 271 -9.20 -24.16 15.58
N ARG A 272 -7.93 -23.85 15.30
CA ARG A 272 -7.43 -22.46 15.25
C ARG A 272 -8.06 -21.63 14.12
N ARG A 273 -8.40 -22.24 12.98
CA ARG A 273 -9.03 -21.56 11.84
C ARG A 273 -10.54 -21.36 12.06
N ALA A 274 -11.19 -22.32 12.70
CA ALA A 274 -12.57 -22.20 13.16
C ALA A 274 -12.72 -21.17 14.29
N ALA A 275 -11.78 -21.12 15.25
CA ALA A 275 -11.75 -20.09 16.30
C ALA A 275 -11.55 -18.68 15.73
N ARG A 276 -10.63 -18.48 14.78
CA ARG A 276 -10.45 -17.18 14.09
C ARG A 276 -11.63 -16.78 13.21
N ARG A 277 -12.40 -17.75 12.68
CA ARG A 277 -13.64 -17.49 11.92
C ARG A 277 -14.79 -17.15 12.87
N ALA A 278 -14.89 -17.86 14.01
CA ALA A 278 -15.85 -17.59 15.08
C ALA A 278 -15.62 -16.21 15.72
N GLU A 279 -14.36 -15.82 15.98
CA GLU A 279 -13.98 -14.47 16.42
C GLU A 279 -14.34 -13.38 15.41
N ARG A 280 -14.25 -13.66 14.10
CA ARG A 280 -14.66 -12.74 13.02
C ARG A 280 -16.16 -12.67 12.78
N THR A 281 -16.92 -13.67 13.17
CA THR A 281 -18.39 -13.67 13.08
C THR A 281 -19.07 -13.24 14.38
N ALA A 282 -18.33 -13.21 15.49
CA ALA A 282 -18.79 -12.70 16.78
C ALA A 282 -18.40 -11.22 17.03
N ALA A 283 -17.58 -10.64 16.14
CA ALA A 283 -17.30 -9.21 16.03
C ALA A 283 -18.13 -8.60 14.90
#